data_AF-A0AAW2D4Y2-F1
#
_entry.id   AF-A0AAW2D4Y2-F1
#
_cell.length_a   1.000
_cell.length_b   1.000
_cell.length_c   1.000
_cell.angle_alpha   90.00
_cell.angle_beta   90.00
_cell.angle_gamma   90.00
#
_symmetry.space_group_name_H-M   'P 1'
#
loop_
_entity.id
_entity.type
_entity.pdbx_description
1 polymer ?
#
loop_
_entity_poly.entity_id
_entity_poly.type
_entity_poly.pdbx_seq_one_letter_code
_entity_poly.pdbx_strand_id
1 'polypeptide(L)'
;MFDPRLQAKILKVVDVSYGEEIGFNQAIELSSEILSNVKFFQEKRLIGKYFEEISLDTGKYVVGVDDTLKALEMGAVKILIVWENLDINRYVLKNSTTSEIIIKHLNKEQEADQNNFRAPVGSAELEVQENMPLLEWFATEYKKFGCTLEFVTNKSQEGSQFCRGFGGIGGILHYQLDIRSFDEFSDDGEVYDDSEDDGEVCDDSELESINSFPMLTQENGAKRTAPVQEIEETPKELN
;
A
#
# COMPACT_ATOMS: atom_id res chain seq x y z
N MET A 1 -30.21 -2.71 -37.07
CA MET A 1 -28.75 -2.78 -36.78
C MET A 1 -28.58 -2.54 -35.30
N PHE A 2 -27.86 -3.40 -34.60
CA PHE A 2 -27.64 -3.27 -33.14
C PHE A 2 -26.63 -2.16 -32.86
N ASP A 3 -26.80 -1.40 -31.77
CA ASP A 3 -25.91 -0.28 -31.44
C ASP A 3 -24.51 -0.79 -31.07
N PRO A 4 -23.43 -0.32 -31.74
CA PRO A 4 -22.05 -0.72 -31.42
C PRO A 4 -21.66 -0.48 -29.96
N ARG A 5 -22.24 0.53 -29.29
CA ARG A 5 -21.97 0.84 -27.87
C ARG A 5 -22.49 -0.24 -26.93
N LEU A 6 -23.61 -0.88 -27.30
CA LEU A 6 -24.19 -2.00 -26.55
C LEU A 6 -23.45 -3.29 -26.85
N GLN A 7 -23.01 -3.48 -28.10
CA GLN A 7 -22.26 -4.66 -28.52
C GLN A 7 -20.97 -4.84 -27.71
N ALA A 8 -20.28 -3.74 -27.39
CA ALA A 8 -19.07 -3.77 -26.57
C ALA A 8 -19.29 -4.17 -25.09
N LYS A 9 -20.56 -4.16 -24.61
CA LYS A 9 -20.92 -4.51 -23.23
C LYS A 9 -21.50 -5.92 -23.08
N ILE A 10 -21.58 -6.69 -24.17
CA ILE A 10 -22.09 -8.07 -24.13
C ILE A 10 -21.04 -8.98 -23.48
N LEU A 11 -21.41 -9.62 -22.37
CA LEU A 11 -20.55 -10.55 -21.63
C LEU A 11 -20.56 -11.97 -22.22
N LYS A 12 -21.74 -12.49 -22.54
CA LYS A 12 -21.94 -13.79 -23.18
C LYS A 12 -23.25 -13.81 -23.95
N VAL A 13 -23.27 -14.57 -25.04
CA VAL A 13 -24.48 -14.97 -25.76
C VAL A 13 -24.88 -16.37 -25.28
N VAL A 14 -26.14 -16.54 -24.89
CA VAL A 14 -26.68 -17.80 -24.38
C VAL A 14 -27.79 -18.26 -25.29
N ASP A 15 -27.72 -19.52 -25.71
CA ASP A 15 -28.77 -20.16 -26.49
C ASP A 15 -29.76 -20.85 -25.55
N VAL A 16 -31.06 -20.68 -25.80
CA VAL A 16 -32.15 -21.30 -25.03
C VAL A 16 -33.07 -22.09 -25.94
N SER A 17 -33.57 -23.23 -25.43
CA SER A 17 -34.36 -24.18 -26.22
C SER A 17 -35.83 -23.78 -26.35
N TYR A 18 -36.33 -22.97 -25.42
CA TYR A 18 -37.71 -22.47 -25.39
C TYR A 18 -37.70 -20.94 -25.35
N GLY A 19 -38.74 -20.31 -25.91
CA GLY A 19 -38.91 -18.86 -25.88
C GLY A 19 -39.65 -18.37 -24.63
N GLU A 20 -40.02 -17.09 -24.65
CA GLU A 20 -40.85 -16.42 -23.62
C GLU A 20 -40.28 -16.54 -22.20
N GLU A 21 -41.14 -16.71 -21.18
CA GLU A 21 -40.76 -16.73 -19.76
C GLU A 21 -39.95 -17.98 -19.38
N ILE A 22 -40.23 -19.12 -20.02
CA ILE A 22 -39.54 -20.39 -19.76
C ILE A 22 -38.09 -20.30 -20.26
N GLY A 23 -37.89 -19.75 -21.46
CA GLY A 23 -36.57 -19.46 -22.00
C GLY A 23 -35.78 -18.44 -21.17
N PHE A 24 -36.46 -17.42 -20.66
CA PHE A 24 -35.83 -16.40 -19.83
C PHE A 24 -35.28 -16.97 -18.52
N ASN A 25 -36.03 -17.82 -17.83
CA ASN A 25 -35.56 -18.49 -16.62
C ASN A 25 -34.35 -19.41 -16.90
N GLN A 26 -34.37 -20.13 -18.03
CA GLN A 26 -33.22 -20.94 -18.46
C GLN A 26 -31.98 -20.08 -18.75
N ALA A 27 -32.16 -18.93 -19.42
CA ALA A 27 -31.07 -18.00 -19.70
C ALA A 27 -30.45 -17.45 -18.40
N ILE A 28 -31.27 -17.18 -17.37
CA ILE A 28 -30.79 -16.73 -16.06
C ILE A 28 -29.92 -17.80 -15.41
N GLU A 29 -30.39 -19.06 -15.39
CA GLU A 29 -29.65 -20.16 -14.79
C GLU A 29 -28.29 -20.38 -15.47
N LEU A 30 -28.27 -20.36 -16.81
CA LEU A 30 -27.04 -20.47 -17.62
C LEU A 30 -26.12 -19.24 -17.49
N SER A 31 -26.66 -18.07 -17.15
CA SER A 31 -25.89 -16.83 -16.98
C SER A 31 -25.32 -16.66 -15.57
N SER A 32 -25.92 -17.32 -14.57
CA SER A 32 -25.56 -17.20 -13.15
C SER A 32 -24.08 -17.49 -12.88
N GLU A 33 -23.53 -18.52 -13.52
CA GLU A 33 -22.10 -18.88 -13.41
C GLU A 33 -21.18 -17.73 -13.83
N ILE A 34 -21.50 -17.07 -14.95
CA ILE A 34 -20.66 -16.01 -15.48
C ILE A 34 -20.82 -14.73 -14.70
N LEU A 35 -22.04 -14.39 -14.30
CA LEU A 35 -22.29 -13.24 -13.43
C LEU A 35 -21.52 -13.36 -12.11
N SER A 36 -21.42 -14.56 -11.56
CA SER A 36 -20.58 -14.84 -10.39
C SER A 36 -19.09 -14.57 -10.66
N ASN A 37 -18.63 -14.90 -11.87
CA ASN A 37 -17.24 -14.70 -12.29
C ASN A 37 -16.91 -13.24 -12.65
N VAL A 38 -17.89 -12.42 -13.06
CA VAL A 38 -17.65 -11.03 -13.47
C VAL A 38 -16.97 -10.21 -12.37
N LYS A 39 -17.35 -10.38 -11.10
CA LYS A 39 -16.72 -9.68 -9.99
C LYS A 39 -15.23 -10.05 -9.87
N PHE A 40 -14.90 -11.33 -10.00
CA PHE A 40 -13.52 -11.81 -9.95
C PHE A 40 -12.69 -11.33 -11.14
N PHE A 41 -13.27 -11.27 -12.35
CA PHE A 41 -12.58 -10.71 -13.51
C PHE A 41 -12.28 -9.22 -13.37
N GLN A 42 -13.20 -8.45 -12.80
CA GLN A 42 -12.98 -7.03 -12.52
C GLN A 42 -11.88 -6.85 -11.46
N GLU A 43 -11.95 -7.61 -10.37
CA GLU A 43 -10.95 -7.62 -9.29
C GLU A 43 -9.56 -7.96 -9.84
N LYS A 44 -9.44 -9.07 -10.58
CA LYS A 44 -8.20 -9.51 -11.21
C LYS A 44 -7.63 -8.45 -12.15
N ARG A 45 -8.47 -7.78 -12.93
CA ARG A 45 -8.04 -6.71 -13.84
C ARG A 45 -7.58 -5.47 -13.09
N LEU A 46 -8.22 -5.13 -11.97
CA LEU A 46 -7.85 -3.99 -11.14
C LEU A 46 -6.50 -4.24 -10.46
N ILE A 47 -6.35 -5.38 -9.78
CA ILE A 47 -5.10 -5.76 -9.12
C ILE A 47 -3.97 -5.97 -10.13
N GLY A 48 -4.29 -6.52 -11.31
CA GLY A 48 -3.33 -6.65 -12.41
C GLY A 48 -2.72 -5.31 -12.82
N LYS A 49 -3.53 -4.26 -12.98
CA LYS A 49 -3.03 -2.90 -13.25
C LYS A 49 -2.16 -2.37 -12.11
N TYR A 50 -2.55 -2.63 -10.87
CA TYR A 50 -1.76 -2.23 -9.70
C TYR A 50 -0.37 -2.91 -9.69
N PHE A 51 -0.31 -4.21 -9.98
CA PHE A 51 0.96 -4.93 -10.10
C PHE A 51 1.78 -4.53 -11.31
N GLU A 52 1.15 -4.13 -12.42
CA GLU A 52 1.86 -3.55 -13.56
C GLU A 52 2.59 -2.25 -13.16
N GLU A 53 1.93 -1.33 -12.44
CA GLU A 53 2.57 -0.10 -11.95
C GLU A 53 3.73 -0.37 -10.99
N ILE A 54 3.61 -1.38 -10.13
CA ILE A 54 4.71 -1.84 -9.26
C ILE A 54 5.87 -2.41 -10.09
N SER A 55 5.56 -3.27 -11.08
CA SER A 55 6.57 -3.96 -11.88
C SER A 55 7.35 -3.01 -12.80
N LEU A 56 6.70 -1.92 -13.23
CA LEU A 56 7.28 -0.88 -14.06
C LEU A 56 8.06 0.17 -13.25
N ASP A 57 8.03 0.09 -11.91
CA ASP A 57 8.64 1.02 -10.98
C ASP A 57 8.30 2.49 -11.30
N THR A 58 7.04 2.74 -11.68
CA THR A 58 6.59 4.07 -12.05
C THR A 58 6.44 4.98 -10.83
N GLY A 59 6.54 4.48 -9.61
CA GLY A 59 6.30 5.24 -8.38
C GLY A 59 4.86 5.74 -8.20
N LYS A 60 3.90 5.23 -9.00
CA LYS A 60 2.47 5.61 -8.94
C LYS A 60 1.61 4.63 -8.15
N TYR A 61 2.21 4.01 -7.14
CA TYR A 61 1.52 3.07 -6.28
C TYR A 61 1.84 3.39 -4.82
N VAL A 62 0.96 2.97 -3.92
CA VAL A 62 1.15 3.08 -2.49
C VAL A 62 0.82 1.76 -1.82
N VAL A 63 1.64 1.37 -0.84
CA VAL A 63 1.55 0.11 -0.09
C VAL A 63 1.54 0.45 1.39
N GLY A 64 0.71 -0.24 2.18
CA GLY A 64 0.71 -0.09 3.63
C GLY A 64 -0.22 1.01 4.13
N VAL A 65 -0.51 0.98 5.43
CA VAL A 65 -1.56 1.82 6.02
C VAL A 65 -1.13 3.28 6.10
N ASP A 66 0.04 3.52 6.69
CA ASP A 66 0.53 4.88 6.96
C ASP A 66 0.78 5.66 5.67
N ASP A 67 1.46 5.02 4.71
CA ASP A 67 1.72 5.57 3.39
C ASP A 67 0.42 5.88 2.62
N THR A 68 -0.55 4.97 2.68
CA THR A 68 -1.85 5.16 2.03
C THR A 68 -2.62 6.32 2.65
N LEU A 69 -2.55 6.50 3.96
CA LEU A 69 -3.18 7.63 4.65
C LEU A 69 -2.52 8.95 4.29
N LYS A 70 -1.18 9.02 4.31
CA LYS A 70 -0.42 10.20 3.86
C LYS A 70 -0.79 10.56 2.42
N ALA A 71 -0.80 9.58 1.52
CA ALA A 71 -1.17 9.78 0.12
C ALA A 71 -2.64 10.23 -0.05
N LEU A 72 -3.53 9.76 0.82
CA LEU A 72 -4.94 10.13 0.83
C LEU A 72 -5.13 11.57 1.32
N GLU A 73 -4.41 11.99 2.36
CA GLU A 73 -4.40 13.38 2.86
C GLU A 73 -3.89 14.38 1.81
N MET A 74 -2.88 13.98 1.03
CA MET A 74 -2.39 14.76 -0.11
C MET A 74 -3.33 14.74 -1.34
N GLY A 75 -4.40 13.93 -1.31
CA GLY A 75 -5.32 13.77 -2.44
C GLY A 75 -4.69 13.16 -3.68
N ALA A 76 -3.61 12.39 -3.52
CA ALA A 76 -2.86 11.79 -4.64
C ALA A 76 -3.49 10.47 -5.14
N VAL A 77 -4.34 9.84 -4.33
CA VAL A 77 -4.89 8.50 -4.60
C VAL A 77 -6.03 8.58 -5.62
N LYS A 78 -5.86 7.89 -6.75
CA LYS A 78 -6.88 7.75 -7.78
C LYS A 78 -7.86 6.62 -7.45
N ILE A 79 -7.31 5.44 -7.19
CA ILE A 79 -8.08 4.24 -6.85
C ILE A 79 -7.48 3.65 -5.58
N LEU A 80 -8.30 3.58 -4.53
CA LEU A 80 -7.96 2.96 -3.27
C LEU A 80 -8.48 1.52 -3.29
N ILE A 81 -7.57 0.56 -3.10
CA ILE A 81 -7.84 -0.87 -3.12
C ILE A 81 -7.74 -1.38 -1.69
N VAL A 82 -8.85 -1.89 -1.15
CA VAL A 82 -8.91 -2.38 0.23
C VAL A 82 -9.46 -3.79 0.26
N TRP A 83 -8.82 -4.66 1.03
CA TRP A 83 -9.32 -6.00 1.28
C TRP A 83 -10.55 -5.96 2.19
N GLU A 84 -11.60 -6.72 1.83
CA GLU A 84 -12.86 -6.76 2.59
C GLU A 84 -12.72 -7.21 4.04
N ASN A 85 -11.72 -8.05 4.35
CA ASN A 85 -11.46 -8.57 5.69
C ASN A 85 -10.21 -7.94 6.30
N LEU A 86 -10.07 -6.61 6.17
CA LEU A 86 -8.97 -5.88 6.79
C LEU A 86 -9.16 -5.83 8.32
N ASP A 87 -8.29 -6.52 9.05
CA ASP A 87 -8.29 -6.57 10.52
C ASP A 87 -7.51 -5.38 11.14
N ILE A 88 -7.72 -4.18 10.61
CA ILE A 88 -7.11 -2.93 11.09
C ILE A 88 -8.19 -2.02 11.66
N ASN A 89 -8.03 -1.67 12.93
CA ASN A 89 -8.89 -0.72 13.61
C ASN A 89 -8.20 0.63 13.75
N ARG A 90 -8.99 1.69 13.58
CA ARG A 90 -8.57 3.07 13.80
C ARG A 90 -8.98 3.47 15.21
N TYR A 91 -7.99 3.76 16.05
CA TYR A 91 -8.16 4.23 17.40
C TYR A 91 -7.88 5.72 17.49
N VAL A 92 -8.85 6.48 18.01
CA VAL A 92 -8.66 7.87 18.38
C VAL A 92 -8.38 7.91 19.87
N LEU A 93 -7.11 8.11 20.21
CA LEU A 93 -6.64 8.16 21.59
C LEU A 93 -6.52 9.62 22.01
N LYS A 94 -7.05 9.97 23.18
CA LYS A 94 -6.86 11.29 23.78
C LYS A 94 -5.97 11.17 25.01
N ASN A 95 -4.95 12.01 25.09
CA ASN A 95 -4.16 12.14 26.30
C ASN A 95 -4.94 12.98 27.33
N SER A 96 -5.15 12.41 28.53
CA SER A 96 -5.87 13.08 29.63
C SER A 96 -5.14 14.33 30.13
N THR A 97 -3.80 14.39 29.99
CA THR A 97 -2.97 15.48 30.52
C THR A 97 -2.67 16.57 29.48
N THR A 98 -2.36 16.21 28.23
CA THR A 98 -2.02 17.18 27.18
C THR A 98 -3.20 17.53 26.25
N SER A 99 -4.34 16.83 26.37
CA SER A 99 -5.49 16.93 25.46
C SER A 99 -5.17 16.69 23.98
N GLU A 100 -3.99 16.19 23.65
CA GLU A 100 -3.60 15.82 22.30
C GLU A 100 -4.37 14.58 21.83
N ILE A 101 -4.81 14.64 20.57
CA ILE A 101 -5.53 13.55 19.90
C ILE A 101 -4.52 12.83 19.02
N ILE A 102 -4.23 11.58 19.35
CA ILE A 102 -3.33 10.72 18.58
C ILE A 102 -4.20 9.67 17.89
N ILE A 103 -4.12 9.62 16.56
CA ILE A 103 -4.78 8.58 15.78
C ILE A 103 -3.77 7.46 15.56
N LYS A 104 -4.09 6.26 16.05
CA LYS A 104 -3.28 5.06 15.81
C LYS A 104 -4.08 4.05 15.00
N HIS A 105 -3.41 3.40 14.06
CA HIS A 105 -3.93 2.27 13.32
C HIS A 105 -3.29 1.01 13.91
N LEU A 106 -4.10 0.13 14.49
CA LEU A 106 -3.60 -1.05 15.20
C LEU A 106 -4.21 -2.31 14.59
N ASN A 107 -3.37 -3.33 14.42
CA ASN A 107 -3.81 -4.69 14.13
C ASN A 107 -4.27 -5.40 15.41
N LYS A 108 -5.08 -6.46 15.29
CA LYS A 108 -5.50 -7.33 16.41
C LYS A 108 -4.35 -7.83 17.30
N GLU A 109 -3.16 -8.04 16.72
CA GLU A 109 -1.98 -8.47 17.49
C GLU A 109 -1.39 -7.33 18.32
N GLN A 110 -1.46 -6.09 17.82
CA GLN A 110 -0.97 -4.89 18.50
C GLN A 110 -1.98 -4.34 19.52
N GLU A 111 -3.27 -4.70 19.40
CA GLU A 111 -4.29 -4.49 20.43
C GLU A 111 -3.98 -5.28 21.71
N ALA A 112 -3.33 -6.44 21.61
CA ALA A 112 -2.97 -7.26 22.76
C ALA A 112 -1.83 -6.64 23.60
N ASP A 113 -0.99 -5.80 22.99
CA ASP A 113 0.10 -5.12 23.66
C ASP A 113 -0.38 -3.83 24.34
N GLN A 114 -0.58 -3.88 25.66
CA GLN A 114 -0.93 -2.73 26.50
C GLN A 114 0.07 -1.56 26.42
N ASN A 115 1.27 -1.78 25.89
CA ASN A 115 2.27 -0.73 25.66
C ASN A 115 1.85 0.25 24.54
N ASN A 116 1.01 -0.16 23.59
CA ASN A 116 0.55 0.72 22.51
C ASN A 116 -0.45 1.80 23.00
N PHE A 117 -1.08 1.57 24.15
CA PHE A 117 -1.97 2.51 24.83
C PHE A 117 -1.26 3.39 25.88
N ARG A 118 0.07 3.27 26.00
CA ARG A 118 0.90 4.13 26.85
C ARG A 118 1.68 5.10 25.97
N ALA A 119 1.69 6.38 26.33
CA ALA A 119 2.50 7.37 25.64
C ALA A 119 4.00 7.14 25.90
N PRO A 120 4.90 7.46 24.95
CA PRO A 120 6.34 7.33 25.14
C PRO A 120 6.89 8.31 26.20
N VAL A 121 6.18 9.41 26.47
CA VAL A 121 6.58 10.44 27.44
C VAL A 121 5.54 10.53 28.54
N GLY A 122 5.82 9.85 29.66
CA GLY A 122 5.02 9.89 30.87
C GLY A 122 3.97 8.79 30.92
N SER A 123 3.86 8.17 32.09
CA SER A 123 2.90 7.12 32.44
C SER A 123 1.44 7.61 32.48
N ALA A 124 1.02 8.38 31.47
CA ALA A 124 -0.35 8.80 31.29
C ALA A 124 -1.07 7.74 30.46
N GLU A 125 -2.18 7.22 31.00
CA GLU A 125 -3.07 6.31 30.28
C GLU A 125 -3.76 7.11 29.16
N LEU A 126 -3.66 6.62 27.92
CA LEU A 126 -4.40 7.18 26.80
C LEU A 126 -5.83 6.68 26.85
N GLU A 127 -6.79 7.60 26.88
CA GLU A 127 -8.21 7.24 26.86
C GLU A 127 -8.64 6.96 25.41
N VAL A 128 -9.22 5.77 25.18
CA VAL A 128 -9.80 5.42 23.89
C VAL A 128 -11.12 6.16 23.76
N GLN A 129 -11.15 7.18 22.91
CA GLN A 129 -12.35 7.96 22.68
C GLN A 129 -13.26 7.30 21.64
N GLU A 130 -12.66 6.85 20.55
CA GLU A 130 -13.36 6.17 19.46
C GLU A 130 -12.54 4.98 18.94
N ASN A 131 -13.24 3.88 18.70
CA ASN A 131 -12.73 2.70 18.00
C ASN A 131 -13.65 2.44 16.81
N MET A 132 -13.12 2.55 15.60
CA MET A 132 -13.84 2.29 14.36
C MET A 132 -13.00 1.42 13.42
N PRO A 133 -13.60 0.42 12.75
CA PRO A 133 -12.91 -0.32 11.71
C PRO A 133 -12.42 0.60 10.59
N LEU A 134 -11.17 0.45 10.16
CA LEU A 134 -10.61 1.33 9.13
C LEU A 134 -11.38 1.25 7.80
N LEU A 135 -11.94 0.07 7.51
CA LEU A 135 -12.80 -0.19 6.35
C LEU A 135 -14.06 0.71 6.35
N GLU A 136 -14.73 0.85 7.50
CA GLU A 136 -15.92 1.69 7.65
C GLU A 136 -15.59 3.17 7.54
N TRP A 137 -14.43 3.56 8.09
CA TRP A 137 -13.93 4.92 7.97
C TRP A 137 -13.69 5.29 6.50
N PHE A 138 -13.01 4.42 5.72
CA PHE A 138 -12.83 4.65 4.29
C PHE A 138 -14.16 4.76 3.55
N ALA A 139 -15.14 3.93 3.87
CA ALA A 139 -16.47 3.97 3.25
C ALA A 139 -17.22 5.29 3.52
N THR A 140 -16.88 6.02 4.58
CA THR A 140 -17.48 7.31 4.91
C THR A 140 -16.69 8.47 4.27
N GLU A 141 -15.36 8.41 4.33
CA GLU A 141 -14.49 9.54 4.01
C GLU A 141 -14.00 9.57 2.55
N TYR A 142 -14.06 8.46 1.80
CA TYR A 142 -13.50 8.37 0.44
C TYR A 142 -13.98 9.48 -0.52
N LYS A 143 -15.23 9.95 -0.36
CA LYS A 143 -15.82 11.00 -1.21
C LYS A 143 -15.15 12.36 -1.04
N LYS A 144 -14.63 12.66 0.15
CA LYS A 144 -13.98 13.95 0.43
C LYS A 144 -12.60 14.03 -0.22
N PHE A 145 -11.92 12.91 -0.32
CA PHE A 145 -10.61 12.81 -0.97
C PHE A 145 -10.69 12.66 -2.49
N GLY A 146 -11.87 12.44 -3.05
CA GLY A 146 -12.05 12.29 -4.49
C GLY A 146 -11.48 10.99 -5.06
N CYS A 147 -11.25 9.98 -4.23
CA CYS A 147 -10.72 8.68 -4.65
C CYS A 147 -11.85 7.69 -4.99
N THR A 148 -11.55 6.73 -5.87
CA THR A 148 -12.45 5.59 -6.12
C THR A 148 -12.10 4.47 -5.16
N LEU A 149 -13.03 4.08 -4.30
CA LEU A 149 -12.84 2.96 -3.37
C LEU A 149 -13.31 1.65 -4.01
N GLU A 150 -12.42 0.66 -4.06
CA GLU A 150 -12.69 -0.68 -4.60
C GLU A 150 -12.33 -1.75 -3.56
N PHE A 151 -13.29 -2.64 -3.28
CA PHE A 151 -13.10 -3.75 -2.35
C PHE A 151 -12.69 -5.02 -3.09
N VAL A 152 -11.62 -5.65 -2.60
CA VAL A 152 -11.08 -6.89 -3.15
C VAL A 152 -11.24 -8.05 -2.18
N THR A 153 -11.21 -9.26 -2.71
CA THR A 153 -11.30 -10.52 -1.95
C THR A 153 -10.01 -11.33 -2.11
N ASN A 154 -9.85 -12.40 -1.34
CA ASN A 154 -8.70 -13.31 -1.45
C ASN A 154 -8.98 -14.55 -2.32
N LYS A 155 -10.09 -14.56 -3.05
CA LYS A 155 -10.51 -15.73 -3.85
C LYS A 155 -9.70 -15.89 -5.14
N SER A 156 -9.16 -14.80 -5.67
CA SER A 156 -8.26 -14.78 -6.84
C SER A 156 -6.81 -15.01 -6.42
N GLN A 157 -5.97 -15.50 -7.33
CA GLN A 157 -4.52 -15.64 -7.08
C GLN A 157 -3.88 -14.28 -6.83
N GLU A 158 -4.27 -13.28 -7.62
CA GLU A 158 -3.83 -11.90 -7.52
C GLU A 158 -4.29 -11.25 -6.20
N GLY A 159 -5.54 -11.49 -5.80
CA GLY A 159 -6.08 -11.05 -4.51
C GLY A 159 -5.37 -11.67 -3.32
N SER A 160 -5.07 -12.97 -3.39
CA SER A 160 -4.26 -13.64 -2.35
C SER A 160 -2.85 -13.04 -2.23
N GLN A 161 -2.20 -12.70 -3.34
CA GLN A 161 -0.90 -12.02 -3.34
C GLN A 161 -1.00 -10.61 -2.76
N PHE A 162 -2.06 -9.87 -3.10
CA PHE A 162 -2.31 -8.54 -2.54
C PHE A 162 -2.48 -8.58 -1.01
N CYS A 163 -3.31 -9.50 -0.51
CA CYS A 163 -3.57 -9.63 0.93
C CYS A 163 -2.33 -10.07 1.71
N ARG A 164 -1.60 -11.08 1.22
CA ARG A 164 -0.44 -11.65 1.93
C ARG A 164 0.86 -10.87 1.73
N GLY A 165 1.04 -10.27 0.56
CA GLY A 165 2.27 -9.56 0.19
C GLY A 165 2.26 -8.08 0.58
N PHE A 166 1.10 -7.42 0.49
CA PHE A 166 0.98 -5.97 0.63
C PHE A 166 0.09 -5.54 1.81
N GLY A 167 -0.28 -6.48 2.70
CA GLY A 167 -1.06 -6.17 3.91
C GLY A 167 -2.53 -5.84 3.64
N GLY A 168 -3.05 -6.14 2.45
CA GLY A 168 -4.46 -5.95 2.13
C GLY A 168 -4.91 -4.50 1.96
N ILE A 169 -3.98 -3.54 1.92
CA ILE A 169 -4.25 -2.13 1.65
C ILE A 169 -3.25 -1.58 0.64
N GLY A 170 -3.73 -0.83 -0.33
CA GLY A 170 -2.89 -0.15 -1.30
C GLY A 170 -3.70 0.70 -2.26
N GLY A 171 -3.03 1.41 -3.14
CA GLY A 171 -3.70 2.30 -4.07
C GLY A 171 -2.87 2.63 -5.29
N ILE A 172 -3.56 3.06 -6.33
CA ILE A 172 -2.97 3.62 -7.54
C ILE A 172 -3.06 5.14 -7.43
N LEU A 173 -1.93 5.82 -7.60
CA LEU A 173 -1.81 7.27 -7.49
C LEU A 173 -2.01 7.95 -8.85
N HIS A 174 -2.40 9.23 -8.84
CA HIS A 174 -2.51 10.06 -10.04
C HIS A 174 -1.13 10.42 -10.62
N TYR A 175 -0.15 10.63 -9.74
CA TYR A 175 1.20 11.06 -10.04
C TYR A 175 2.20 10.29 -9.16
N GLN A 176 3.48 10.36 -9.52
CA GLN A 176 4.54 9.69 -8.75
C GLN A 176 4.68 10.41 -7.42
N LEU A 177 4.71 9.66 -6.32
CA LEU A 177 4.85 10.23 -4.99
C LEU A 177 6.00 9.52 -4.28
N ASP A 178 7.03 10.27 -3.93
CA ASP A 178 8.21 9.71 -3.29
C ASP A 178 8.03 9.73 -1.77
N ILE A 179 7.40 8.68 -1.25
CA ILE A 179 6.97 8.61 0.16
C ILE A 179 8.18 8.59 1.11
N ARG A 180 9.33 8.10 0.64
CA ARG A 180 10.59 8.07 1.40
C ARG A 180 11.06 9.46 1.84
N SER A 181 10.76 10.49 1.04
CA SER A 181 11.11 11.86 1.39
C SER A 181 10.31 12.40 2.58
N PHE A 182 9.12 11.84 2.88
CA PHE A 182 8.27 12.32 3.98
C PHE A 182 8.64 11.73 5.35
N ASP A 183 9.33 10.60 5.40
CA ASP A 183 9.83 10.06 6.66
C ASP A 183 11.02 10.88 7.20
N GLU A 184 11.79 11.55 6.33
CA GLU A 184 12.86 12.48 6.75
C GLU A 184 12.34 13.80 7.33
N PHE A 185 11.10 14.22 7.03
CA PHE A 185 10.49 15.41 7.62
C PHE A 185 9.69 15.14 8.90
N SER A 186 9.52 13.86 9.25
CA SER A 186 8.82 13.44 10.47
C SER A 186 9.77 13.23 11.66
N ASP A 187 11.08 13.47 11.46
CA ASP A 187 12.07 13.58 12.54
C ASP A 187 12.25 15.08 12.86
N ASP A 188 12.04 15.37 14.12
CA ASP A 188 11.79 16.67 14.69
C ASP A 188 13.03 17.57 14.66
N GLY A 189 13.10 18.45 13.65
CA GLY A 189 13.57 19.84 13.81
C GLY A 189 15.03 20.08 14.23
N GLU A 190 15.99 19.79 13.35
CA GLU A 190 17.25 20.56 13.33
C GLU A 190 17.00 21.86 12.55
N VAL A 191 16.65 22.91 13.28
CA VAL A 191 16.66 24.29 12.78
C VAL A 191 18.10 24.64 12.43
N TYR A 192 18.46 24.62 11.14
CA TYR A 192 19.62 25.37 10.69
C TYR A 192 19.27 26.85 10.81
N ASP A 193 19.66 27.44 11.94
CA ASP A 193 19.72 28.88 12.16
C ASP A 193 20.77 29.45 11.20
N ASP A 194 20.34 29.81 9.99
CA ASP A 194 21.16 30.59 9.05
C ASP A 194 21.11 32.05 9.52
N SER A 195 21.87 32.33 10.58
CA SER A 195 22.16 33.69 11.00
C SER A 195 23.23 34.27 10.08
N GLU A 196 22.81 35.27 9.31
CA GLU A 196 23.65 36.20 8.56
C GLU A 196 24.79 36.74 9.46
N ASP A 197 26.05 36.52 9.07
CA ASP A 197 27.17 37.35 9.49
C ASP A 197 27.92 37.86 8.25
N ASP A 198 27.94 39.18 8.17
CA ASP A 198 28.48 39.97 7.07
C ASP A 198 30.01 39.99 7.08
N GLY A 199 30.60 39.81 5.90
CA GLY A 199 31.73 40.65 5.46
C GLY A 199 33.10 39.98 5.36
N GLU A 200 33.53 39.71 4.13
CA GLU A 200 34.72 40.38 3.60
C GLU A 200 34.74 40.34 2.06
N VAL A 201 34.83 41.53 1.46
CA VAL A 201 35.08 41.73 0.03
C VAL A 201 36.58 41.65 -0.19
N CYS A 202 37.03 40.80 -1.12
CA CYS A 202 38.25 41.03 -1.88
C CYS A 202 38.00 40.68 -3.34
N ASP A 203 38.12 41.73 -4.15
CA ASP A 203 38.05 41.76 -5.60
C ASP A 203 39.23 41.01 -6.24
N ASP A 204 38.91 40.23 -7.27
CA ASP A 204 39.38 40.39 -8.65
C ASP A 204 40.07 39.17 -9.30
N SER A 205 39.50 38.83 -10.45
CA SER A 205 40.14 38.32 -11.66
C SER A 205 40.61 36.85 -11.82
N GLU A 206 40.26 36.36 -13.02
CA GLU A 206 40.83 35.26 -13.81
C GLU A 206 40.23 33.84 -13.70
N LEU A 207 39.34 33.57 -14.67
CA LEU A 207 39.34 32.42 -15.59
C LEU A 207 40.43 31.36 -15.35
N GLU A 208 40.03 30.10 -15.20
CA GLU A 208 40.12 29.13 -16.31
C GLU A 208 39.53 27.76 -15.93
N SER A 209 38.82 27.22 -16.92
CA SER A 209 38.43 25.83 -17.07
C SER A 209 39.60 24.85 -16.96
N ILE A 210 39.48 23.84 -16.11
CA ILE A 210 40.26 22.60 -16.27
C ILE A 210 39.38 21.39 -15.94
N ASN A 211 39.13 20.60 -16.98
CA ASN A 211 38.74 19.20 -16.88
C ASN A 211 39.74 18.44 -15.99
N SER A 212 39.27 17.61 -15.06
CA SER A 212 39.73 16.22 -15.01
C SER A 212 38.92 15.40 -14.01
N PHE A 213 38.26 14.36 -14.52
CA PHE A 213 38.03 13.11 -13.80
C PHE A 213 39.29 12.66 -13.04
N PRO A 214 39.11 11.85 -11.99
CA PRO A 214 39.84 10.59 -12.00
C PRO A 214 38.93 9.38 -11.73
N MET A 215 39.18 8.35 -12.54
CA MET A 215 38.71 6.99 -12.43
C MET A 215 39.90 6.11 -12.02
N LEU A 216 39.64 5.07 -11.21
CA LEU A 216 40.51 3.92 -10.85
C LEU A 216 41.71 4.24 -9.91
N THR A 217 42.06 3.41 -8.92
CA THR A 217 42.35 1.95 -8.93
C THR A 217 42.09 1.32 -7.54
N GLN A 218 41.37 0.20 -7.42
CA GLN A 218 41.87 -1.19 -7.29
C GLN A 218 43.08 -1.41 -6.35
N GLU A 219 42.91 -2.29 -5.35
CA GLU A 219 43.70 -3.51 -5.07
C GLU A 219 43.08 -4.25 -3.85
N ASN A 220 42.51 -5.46 -3.99
CA ASN A 220 43.13 -6.80 -4.05
C ASN A 220 43.64 -7.37 -2.71
N GLY A 221 43.26 -8.63 -2.43
CA GLY A 221 43.96 -9.54 -1.51
C GLY A 221 43.06 -10.15 -0.42
N ALA A 222 42.22 -11.15 -0.68
CA ALA A 222 42.53 -12.57 -0.85
C ALA A 222 42.95 -13.35 0.43
N LYS A 223 42.09 -14.35 0.75
CA LYS A 223 42.36 -15.67 1.35
C LYS A 223 42.63 -15.79 2.86
N ARG A 224 41.80 -16.61 3.53
CA ARG A 224 42.17 -17.92 4.14
C ARG A 224 40.94 -18.58 4.82
N THR A 225 40.40 -19.63 4.22
CA THR A 225 40.53 -21.07 4.59
C THR A 225 39.62 -21.55 5.73
N ALA A 226 38.72 -22.47 5.37
CA ALA A 226 38.05 -23.42 6.27
C ALA A 226 39.06 -24.40 6.91
N PRO A 227 38.60 -25.16 7.93
CA PRO A 227 38.48 -26.60 7.65
C PRO A 227 37.18 -27.24 8.17
N VAL A 228 36.92 -28.38 7.55
CA VAL A 228 35.89 -29.40 7.75
C VAL A 228 36.05 -30.13 9.09
N GLN A 229 34.94 -30.51 9.73
CA GLN A 229 34.84 -31.78 10.47
C GLN A 229 33.47 -32.44 10.23
N GLU A 230 33.53 -33.64 9.65
CA GLU A 230 32.51 -34.68 9.62
C GLU A 230 32.14 -35.16 11.03
N ILE A 231 30.86 -35.45 11.26
CA ILE A 231 30.41 -36.58 12.07
C ILE A 231 29.17 -37.20 11.39
N GLU A 232 29.35 -38.40 10.82
CA GLU A 232 28.31 -39.41 10.52
C GLU A 232 27.62 -39.81 11.85
N GLU A 233 26.34 -40.17 11.96
CA GLU A 233 25.74 -41.40 11.45
C GLU A 233 24.20 -41.39 11.70
N THR A 234 23.46 -41.66 10.61
CA THR A 234 22.38 -42.66 10.43
C THR A 234 21.04 -42.63 11.21
N PRO A 235 19.97 -43.23 10.62
CA PRO A 235 18.58 -42.82 10.81
C PRO A 235 17.75 -43.79 11.66
N LYS A 236 16.57 -43.35 12.10
CA LYS A 236 15.48 -44.25 12.54
C LYS A 236 14.21 -43.95 11.77
N GLU A 237 13.86 -44.85 10.86
CA GLU A 237 12.46 -45.17 10.57
C GLU A 237 11.86 -45.92 11.77
N LEU A 238 10.60 -45.68 12.12
CA LEU A 238 9.52 -46.68 12.05
C LEU A 238 8.19 -46.11 12.60
N ASN A 239 7.13 -46.46 11.85
CA ASN A 239 5.68 -46.39 12.12
C ASN A 239 4.96 -45.05 11.98
#